data_AF-A0A5B6YVJ1-F1
#
_entry.id   AF-A0A5B6YVJ1-F1
#
_cell.length_a   1.000
_cell.length_b   1.000
_cell.length_c   1.000
_cell.angle_alpha   90.00
_cell.angle_beta   90.00
_cell.angle_gamma   90.00
#
_symmetry.space_group_name_H-M   'P 1'
#
loop_
_entity.id
_entity.type
_entity.pdbx_description
1 polymer ?
#
loop_
_entity_poly.entity_id
_entity_poly.type
_entity_poly.pdbx_seq_one_letter_code
_entity_poly.pdbx_strand_id
1 'polypeptide(L)'
;SEVRGTRAEETQSHVHRMYFMGPNTFREPWHLPYSPPNAIIEIVYEDAFNRFIDGINSVAAYDWWEGSVHSILSVLAYPCAWSWKQWRRRNKIHRLQEYVKSEYDHSCLRSCRSRALYKGMKVGATPDLMVAYIDFFLGGDEKRLDMVTIIQKRFPMCIIFGGDGSYMSPYSLHSDTLLTNLLGQHVPATVWNRLVAGLNAQLRTVRHGSIRSALVPVIDWIRSHGNPQLEFHGVKIELGWFQATATGYYQLGILVMVGDYSLHNLHQSDLLDRIIDECPRNVSTVTRKSLKKPQQSQTYMSHALSRKRISSGINGGLINDATLKSLDFRRDFLFPFSLLLHNTRPLGRQDTLQLLISIVLLADLSITLLTLVQFYWISLGAFLAVLLILPLSLLSPFPAGLNALFSKGPRRASLARVYALWNATSLLNIVVAFICGLFNYGVFSLQPPEESNGWNTRREDDKWWLLPTILLLFKPIQARFVDWHIANLEVQDFSLFCPDPDTFWAHESI
;
A
#
# COMPACT_ATOMS: atom_id res chain seq x y z
N SER A 1 -35.90 4.37 3.34
CA SER A 1 -35.66 5.79 3.67
C SER A 1 -34.66 5.87 4.81
N GLU A 2 -33.36 5.76 4.51
CA GLU A 2 -32.32 6.03 5.53
C GLU A 2 -32.33 7.52 5.83
N VAL A 3 -32.61 7.85 7.09
CA VAL A 3 -32.82 9.20 7.60
C VAL A 3 -31.52 10.00 7.46
N ARG A 4 -31.58 11.10 6.70
CA ARG A 4 -30.48 12.07 6.48
C ARG A 4 -29.86 12.60 7.79
N GLY A 5 -30.55 12.48 8.92
CA GLY A 5 -30.11 12.89 10.26
C GLY A 5 -29.05 12.00 10.92
N THR A 6 -29.03 10.69 10.68
CA THR A 6 -28.09 9.78 11.39
C THR A 6 -26.63 10.05 11.01
N ARG A 7 -26.37 10.45 9.76
CA ARG A 7 -25.00 10.68 9.25
C ARG A 7 -24.37 11.96 9.80
N ALA A 8 -25.17 12.98 10.08
CA ALA A 8 -24.68 14.22 10.67
C ALA A 8 -24.33 14.03 12.16
N GLU A 9 -25.17 13.29 12.90
CA GLU A 9 -24.92 12.97 14.31
C GLU A 9 -23.62 12.16 14.50
N GLU A 10 -23.32 11.19 13.61
CA GLU A 10 -22.09 10.39 13.68
C GLU A 10 -20.81 11.23 13.52
N THR A 11 -20.85 12.29 12.70
CA THR A 11 -19.69 13.18 12.51
C THR A 11 -19.46 14.10 13.70
N GLN A 12 -20.53 14.45 14.41
CA GLN A 12 -20.44 15.28 15.62
C GLN A 12 -19.96 14.45 16.81
N SER A 13 -20.38 13.18 16.90
CA SER A 13 -20.00 12.28 17.99
C SER A 13 -18.63 11.61 17.81
N HIS A 14 -18.03 11.63 16.62
CA HIS A 14 -16.70 11.05 16.39
C HIS A 14 -15.63 11.70 17.27
N VAL A 15 -14.77 10.91 17.92
CA VAL A 15 -13.70 11.42 18.79
C VAL A 15 -12.36 11.27 18.09
N HIS A 16 -12.01 10.04 17.75
CA HIS A 16 -10.69 9.70 17.26
C HIS A 16 -10.75 8.44 16.40
N ARG A 17 -9.87 8.40 15.40
CA ARG A 17 -9.64 7.24 14.54
C ARG A 17 -8.28 6.64 14.88
N MET A 18 -8.29 5.41 15.39
CA MET A 18 -7.08 4.67 15.72
C MET A 18 -6.78 3.66 14.61
N TYR A 19 -5.62 3.79 13.97
CA TYR A 19 -5.20 2.88 12.89
C TYR A 19 -4.46 1.65 13.44
N PHE A 20 -4.71 0.49 12.84
CA PHE A 20 -3.93 -0.72 13.10
C PHE A 20 -2.53 -0.60 12.50
N MET A 21 -1.54 -1.02 13.30
CA MET A 21 -0.15 -1.10 12.91
C MET A 21 0.11 -2.38 12.10
N GLY A 22 1.17 -2.36 11.29
CA GLY A 22 1.64 -3.51 10.52
C GLY A 22 1.09 -3.60 9.08
N PRO A 23 1.76 -4.37 8.20
CA PRO A 23 1.45 -4.46 6.77
C PRO A 23 0.33 -5.46 6.42
N ASN A 24 -0.36 -6.03 7.42
CA ASN A 24 -1.35 -7.10 7.26
C ASN A 24 -0.80 -8.31 6.49
N THR A 25 0.34 -8.84 6.95
CA THR A 25 0.96 -10.04 6.37
C THR A 25 0.86 -11.20 7.33
N PHE A 26 0.99 -12.44 6.83
CA PHE A 26 0.98 -13.63 7.70
C PHE A 26 2.10 -13.63 8.76
N ARG A 27 3.20 -12.90 8.52
CA ARG A 27 4.32 -12.75 9.47
C ARG A 27 4.07 -11.62 10.48
N GLU A 28 3.39 -10.57 10.04
CA GLU A 28 3.10 -9.39 10.84
C GLU A 28 1.65 -8.98 10.58
N PRO A 29 0.70 -9.54 11.36
CA PRO A 29 -0.71 -9.20 11.27
C PRO A 29 -0.97 -7.79 11.79
N TRP A 30 -2.18 -7.30 11.53
CA TRP A 30 -2.64 -6.08 12.15
C TRP A 30 -2.64 -6.20 13.67
N HIS A 31 -2.19 -5.14 14.33
CA HIS A 31 -2.22 -5.05 15.79
C HIS A 31 -2.36 -3.60 16.22
N LEU A 32 -2.93 -3.38 17.38
CA LEU A 32 -3.01 -2.08 18.04
C LEU A 32 -2.02 -2.01 19.20
N PRO A 33 -1.39 -0.84 19.41
CA PRO A 33 -0.50 -0.63 20.55
C PRO A 33 -1.28 -0.68 21.88
N TYR A 34 -0.57 -1.12 22.92
CA TYR A 34 -1.04 -1.02 24.30
C TYR A 34 -1.01 0.44 24.76
N SER A 35 -1.94 0.78 25.65
CA SER A 35 -2.24 2.14 26.14
C SER A 35 -3.09 2.99 25.19
N PRO A 36 -4.14 3.65 25.72
CA PRO A 36 -4.98 4.54 24.92
C PRO A 36 -4.21 5.81 24.51
N PRO A 37 -4.38 6.29 23.26
CA PRO A 37 -3.91 7.62 22.86
C PRO A 37 -4.50 8.74 23.74
N ASN A 38 -3.75 9.83 23.90
CA ASN A 38 -4.19 11.03 24.65
C ASN A 38 -5.55 11.57 24.18
N ALA A 39 -5.91 11.35 22.91
CA ALA A 39 -7.20 11.76 22.36
C ALA A 39 -8.40 10.96 22.91
N ILE A 40 -8.18 9.72 23.38
CA ILE A 40 -9.25 8.83 23.89
C ILE A 40 -9.11 8.47 25.37
N ILE A 41 -8.02 8.89 26.03
CA ILE A 41 -7.75 8.53 27.44
C ILE A 41 -8.86 8.99 28.39
N GLU A 42 -9.55 10.09 28.06
CA GLU A 42 -10.66 10.63 28.87
C GLU A 42 -11.95 9.84 28.71
N ILE A 43 -12.15 9.12 27.59
CA ILE A 43 -13.40 8.39 27.27
C ILE A 43 -13.31 6.90 27.60
N VAL A 44 -12.13 6.38 27.94
CA VAL A 44 -11.86 4.95 28.06
C VAL A 44 -11.24 4.61 29.43
N TYR A 45 -11.54 3.42 29.95
CA TYR A 45 -10.84 2.83 31.10
C TYR A 45 -9.59 2.11 30.61
N GLU A 46 -8.41 2.51 31.08
CA GLU A 46 -7.11 2.00 30.61
C GLU A 46 -6.97 0.48 30.73
N ASP A 47 -7.33 -0.10 31.89
CA ASP A 47 -7.22 -1.54 32.11
C ASP A 47 -8.14 -2.35 31.19
N ALA A 48 -9.39 -1.90 31.04
CA ALA A 48 -10.36 -2.56 30.18
C ALA A 48 -10.02 -2.38 28.70
N PHE A 49 -9.39 -1.26 28.33
CA PHE A 49 -8.84 -1.04 27.00
C PHE A 49 -7.74 -2.04 26.68
N ASN A 50 -6.78 -2.24 27.59
CA ASN A 50 -5.69 -3.19 27.35
C ASN A 50 -6.22 -4.63 27.15
N ARG A 51 -7.25 -5.03 27.90
CA ARG A 51 -7.93 -6.33 27.67
C ARG A 51 -8.65 -6.41 26.32
N PHE A 52 -9.26 -5.30 25.89
CA PHE A 52 -9.82 -5.21 24.54
C PHE A 52 -8.73 -5.33 23.46
N ILE A 53 -7.57 -4.71 23.67
CA ILE A 53 -6.41 -4.82 22.77
C ILE A 53 -5.93 -6.26 22.68
N ASP A 54 -5.85 -6.99 23.79
CA ASP A 54 -5.50 -8.43 23.78
C ASP A 54 -6.50 -9.24 22.93
N GLY A 55 -7.80 -9.00 23.15
CA GLY A 55 -8.86 -9.66 22.41
C GLY A 55 -8.80 -9.36 20.90
N ILE A 56 -8.75 -8.10 20.52
CA ILE A 56 -8.77 -7.71 19.10
C ILE A 56 -7.48 -8.08 18.37
N ASN A 57 -6.31 -8.00 19.02
CA ASN A 57 -5.04 -8.42 18.43
C ASN A 57 -5.02 -9.95 18.23
N SER A 58 -5.64 -10.72 19.14
CA SER A 58 -5.79 -12.17 18.96
C SER A 58 -6.69 -12.51 17.76
N VAL A 59 -7.79 -11.77 17.56
CA VAL A 59 -8.68 -11.93 16.39
C VAL A 59 -7.97 -11.52 15.10
N ALA A 60 -7.12 -10.48 15.16
CA ALA A 60 -6.33 -9.99 14.04
C ALA A 60 -5.21 -10.94 13.60
N ALA A 61 -4.70 -11.78 14.52
CA ALA A 61 -3.63 -12.73 14.24
C ALA A 61 -4.03 -13.78 13.19
N TYR A 62 -3.05 -14.23 12.40
CA TYR A 62 -3.22 -15.29 11.41
C TYR A 62 -2.76 -16.63 11.95
N ASP A 63 -3.45 -17.70 11.55
CA ASP A 63 -2.97 -19.05 11.81
C ASP A 63 -1.77 -19.38 10.91
N TRP A 64 -0.86 -20.21 11.43
CA TRP A 64 0.35 -20.61 10.71
C TRP A 64 0.07 -21.28 9.36
N TRP A 65 -1.00 -22.08 9.27
CA TRP A 65 -1.34 -22.84 8.06
C TRP A 65 -1.73 -21.92 6.90
N GLU A 66 -2.32 -20.76 7.19
CA GLU A 66 -2.72 -19.78 6.16
C GLU A 66 -1.49 -19.23 5.43
N GLY A 67 -0.43 -18.97 6.19
CA GLY A 67 0.87 -18.53 5.69
C GLY A 67 1.57 -19.63 4.89
N SER A 68 1.48 -20.88 5.33
CA SER A 68 2.04 -22.03 4.60
C SER A 68 1.38 -22.21 3.24
N VAL A 69 0.04 -22.16 3.16
CA VAL A 69 -0.71 -22.23 1.89
C VAL A 69 -0.30 -21.09 0.96
N HIS A 70 -0.21 -19.86 1.49
CA HIS A 70 0.27 -18.71 0.71
C HIS A 70 1.70 -18.92 0.20
N SER A 71 2.61 -19.44 1.03
CA SER A 71 4.00 -19.69 0.64
C SER A 71 4.09 -20.69 -0.51
N ILE A 72 3.35 -21.81 -0.42
CA ILE A 72 3.29 -22.82 -1.49
C ILE A 72 2.73 -22.22 -2.77
N LEU A 73 1.60 -21.51 -2.68
CA LEU A 73 1.00 -20.84 -3.84
C LEU A 73 1.91 -19.77 -4.44
N SER A 74 2.70 -19.06 -3.63
CA SER A 74 3.58 -17.99 -4.13
C SER A 74 4.67 -18.54 -5.06
N VAL A 75 5.09 -19.79 -4.84
CA VAL A 75 6.06 -20.50 -5.67
C VAL A 75 5.39 -21.12 -6.89
N LEU A 76 4.21 -21.73 -6.74
CA LEU A 76 3.53 -22.47 -7.82
C LEU A 76 2.69 -21.60 -8.77
N ALA A 77 2.04 -20.57 -8.23
CA ALA A 77 1.11 -19.71 -8.95
C ALA A 77 0.91 -18.40 -8.19
N TYR A 78 1.84 -17.45 -8.36
CA TYR A 78 1.80 -16.14 -7.69
C TYR A 78 0.44 -15.39 -7.79
N PRO A 79 -0.27 -15.36 -8.94
CA PRO A 79 -1.59 -14.73 -9.02
C PRO A 79 -2.64 -15.37 -8.09
N CYS A 80 -2.57 -16.69 -7.93
CA CYS A 80 -3.43 -17.44 -7.02
C CYS A 80 -3.05 -17.15 -5.56
N ALA A 81 -1.76 -17.04 -5.25
CA ALA A 81 -1.27 -16.66 -3.92
C ALA A 81 -1.80 -15.29 -3.48
N TRP A 82 -1.78 -14.31 -4.40
CA TRP A 82 -2.34 -12.98 -4.13
C TRP A 82 -3.85 -13.04 -3.87
N SER A 83 -4.59 -13.81 -4.67
CA SER A 83 -6.04 -13.99 -4.51
C SER A 83 -6.39 -14.64 -3.16
N TRP A 84 -5.62 -15.68 -2.77
CA TRP A 84 -5.71 -16.32 -1.45
C TRP A 84 -5.48 -15.31 -0.32
N LYS A 85 -4.40 -14.53 -0.40
CA LYS A 85 -4.07 -13.51 0.60
C LYS A 85 -5.20 -12.49 0.75
N GLN A 86 -5.75 -12.01 -0.36
CA GLN A 86 -6.85 -11.03 -0.33
C GLN A 86 -8.14 -11.63 0.23
N TRP A 87 -8.47 -12.87 -0.09
CA TRP A 87 -9.61 -13.56 0.50
C TRP A 87 -9.47 -13.72 2.02
N ARG A 88 -8.29 -14.11 2.52
CA ARG A 88 -8.02 -14.19 3.97
C ARG A 88 -8.13 -12.84 4.66
N ARG A 89 -7.64 -11.76 4.03
CA ARG A 89 -7.79 -10.39 4.54
C ARG A 89 -9.25 -9.94 4.64
N ARG A 90 -10.09 -10.27 3.66
CA ARG A 90 -11.54 -10.01 3.69
C ARG A 90 -12.23 -10.72 4.86
N ASN A 91 -11.94 -12.00 5.02
CA ASN A 91 -12.51 -12.76 6.13
C ASN A 91 -12.06 -12.19 7.48
N LYS A 92 -10.79 -11.75 7.58
CA LYS A 92 -10.22 -11.16 8.78
C LYS A 92 -10.91 -9.84 9.17
N ILE A 93 -11.14 -8.93 8.23
CA ILE A 93 -11.87 -7.68 8.54
C ILE A 93 -13.32 -7.96 8.95
N HIS A 94 -13.99 -8.92 8.30
CA HIS A 94 -15.33 -9.31 8.72
C HIS A 94 -15.37 -9.85 10.15
N ARG A 95 -14.38 -10.66 10.54
CA ARG A 95 -14.24 -11.13 11.94
C ARG A 95 -13.94 -10.01 12.92
N LEU A 96 -13.10 -9.04 12.56
CA LEU A 96 -12.84 -7.87 13.41
C LEU A 96 -14.10 -7.01 13.60
N GLN A 97 -14.90 -6.85 12.53
CA GLN A 97 -16.17 -6.13 12.58
C GLN A 97 -17.20 -6.87 13.45
N GLU A 98 -17.30 -8.20 13.30
CA GLU A 98 -18.18 -9.05 14.12
C GLU A 98 -17.76 -9.02 15.60
N TYR A 99 -16.45 -9.12 15.88
CA TYR A 99 -15.92 -9.04 17.23
C TYR A 99 -16.34 -7.74 17.94
N VAL A 100 -16.09 -6.59 17.30
CA VAL A 100 -16.45 -5.29 17.90
C VAL A 100 -17.95 -5.05 17.94
N LYS A 101 -18.72 -5.56 16.98
CA LYS A 101 -20.16 -5.29 16.90
C LYS A 101 -20.99 -6.17 17.83
N SER A 102 -20.62 -7.44 18.00
CA SER A 102 -21.47 -8.43 18.68
C SER A 102 -20.79 -9.19 19.82
N GLU A 103 -19.48 -9.45 19.75
CA GLU A 103 -18.82 -10.29 20.77
C GLU A 103 -18.28 -9.46 21.95
N TYR A 104 -17.77 -8.26 21.67
CA TYR A 104 -17.22 -7.37 22.69
C TYR A 104 -18.31 -6.49 23.32
N ASP A 105 -18.28 -6.36 24.64
CA ASP A 105 -19.27 -5.67 25.46
C ASP A 105 -19.06 -4.15 25.59
N HIS A 106 -18.07 -3.60 24.87
CA HIS A 106 -17.68 -2.18 24.90
C HIS A 106 -17.31 -1.70 26.31
N SER A 107 -16.97 -2.62 27.23
CA SER A 107 -16.66 -2.34 28.64
C SER A 107 -15.52 -1.32 28.84
N CYS A 108 -14.64 -1.15 27.85
CA CYS A 108 -13.59 -0.14 27.87
C CYS A 108 -14.13 1.30 27.82
N LEU A 109 -15.34 1.54 27.32
CA LEU A 109 -15.90 2.89 27.23
C LEU A 109 -16.47 3.35 28.58
N ARG A 110 -16.24 4.61 28.94
CA ARG A 110 -16.76 5.21 30.19
C ARG A 110 -18.26 5.53 30.10
N SER A 111 -18.78 5.92 28.94
CA SER A 111 -20.21 6.21 28.76
C SER A 111 -21.05 4.94 28.96
N CYS A 112 -22.12 5.06 29.76
CA CYS A 112 -23.09 3.97 29.95
C CYS A 112 -23.95 3.79 28.70
N ARG A 113 -24.31 4.89 28.03
CA ARG A 113 -25.14 4.88 26.83
C ARG A 113 -24.44 4.24 25.64
N SER A 114 -23.16 4.54 25.42
CA SER A 114 -22.39 3.96 24.31
C SER A 114 -22.25 2.44 24.45
N ARG A 115 -22.04 1.96 25.68
CA ARG A 115 -22.01 0.53 26.05
C ARG A 115 -23.35 -0.17 25.80
N ALA A 116 -24.43 0.38 26.34
CA ALA A 116 -25.76 -0.23 26.22
C ALA A 116 -26.26 -0.32 24.77
N LEU A 117 -25.87 0.63 23.91
CA LEU A 117 -26.31 0.69 22.52
C LEU A 117 -25.36 0.02 21.53
N TYR A 118 -24.18 -0.47 21.95
CA TYR A 118 -23.13 -0.98 21.07
C TYR A 118 -22.77 -0.01 19.93
N LYS A 119 -22.76 1.29 20.22
CA LYS A 119 -22.56 2.36 19.23
C LYS A 119 -21.28 3.18 19.43
N GLY A 120 -20.50 2.88 20.48
CA GLY A 120 -19.32 3.68 20.81
C GLY A 120 -18.07 3.36 19.99
N MET A 121 -18.04 2.23 19.27
CA MET A 121 -16.89 1.80 18.48
C MET A 121 -17.33 1.22 17.14
N LYS A 122 -16.61 1.53 16.06
CA LYS A 122 -16.81 0.90 14.74
C LYS A 122 -15.46 0.57 14.10
N VAL A 123 -15.37 -0.59 13.47
CA VAL A 123 -14.16 -1.01 12.73
C VAL A 123 -14.38 -0.79 11.23
N GLY A 124 -13.44 -0.08 10.61
CA GLY A 124 -13.38 0.13 9.17
C GLY A 124 -12.06 -0.36 8.59
N ALA A 125 -12.03 -0.49 7.26
CA ALA A 125 -10.82 -0.77 6.52
C ALA A 125 -10.87 -0.09 5.16
N THR A 126 -9.68 0.16 4.62
CA THR A 126 -9.53 0.64 3.25
C THR A 126 -9.94 -0.45 2.24
N PRO A 127 -10.41 -0.09 1.03
CA PRO A 127 -10.94 -1.05 0.05
C PRO A 127 -9.91 -2.07 -0.45
N ASP A 128 -8.62 -1.76 -0.32
CA ASP A 128 -7.48 -2.62 -0.64
C ASP A 128 -7.05 -3.54 0.54
N LEU A 129 -7.67 -3.38 1.71
CA LEU A 129 -7.49 -4.18 2.92
C LEU A 129 -6.06 -4.18 3.47
N MET A 130 -5.34 -3.09 3.21
CA MET A 130 -3.98 -2.87 3.72
C MET A 130 -3.98 -2.12 5.04
N VAL A 131 -4.96 -1.24 5.24
CA VAL A 131 -5.12 -0.45 6.47
C VAL A 131 -6.49 -0.73 7.07
N ALA A 132 -6.50 -1.03 8.36
CA ALA A 132 -7.71 -1.09 9.17
C ALA A 132 -7.66 0.00 10.24
N TYR A 133 -8.82 0.42 10.72
CA TYR A 133 -8.93 1.41 11.78
C TYR A 133 -10.16 1.17 12.66
N ILE A 134 -10.14 1.75 13.85
CA ILE A 134 -11.26 1.79 14.79
C ILE A 134 -11.63 3.25 15.04
N ASP A 135 -12.89 3.56 14.80
CA ASP A 135 -13.47 4.86 15.10
C ASP A 135 -14.17 4.80 16.47
N PHE A 136 -13.85 5.77 17.33
CA PHE A 136 -14.49 5.97 18.63
C PHE A 136 -15.53 7.08 18.54
N PHE A 137 -16.70 6.85 19.15
CA PHE A 137 -17.83 7.78 19.17
C PHE A 137 -18.27 8.05 20.61
N LEU A 138 -18.63 9.31 20.87
CA LEU A 138 -19.23 9.75 22.13
C LEU A 138 -20.65 9.19 22.29
N GLY A 139 -21.00 8.86 23.53
CA GLY A 139 -22.32 8.33 23.86
C GLY A 139 -23.41 9.40 23.91
N GLY A 140 -23.03 10.68 24.04
CA GLY A 140 -23.94 11.80 24.29
C GLY A 140 -24.25 12.03 25.77
N ASP A 141 -23.57 11.31 26.66
CA ASP A 141 -23.62 11.52 28.12
C ASP A 141 -22.67 12.65 28.55
N GLU A 142 -21.76 13.08 27.66
CA GLU A 142 -20.71 14.07 27.89
C GLU A 142 -21.26 15.52 27.84
N LYS A 143 -20.70 16.45 28.62
CA LYS A 143 -21.18 17.84 28.65
C LYS A 143 -20.82 18.58 27.35
N ARG A 144 -21.65 19.55 26.94
CA ARG A 144 -21.46 20.32 25.70
C ARG A 144 -20.13 21.10 25.61
N LEU A 145 -19.60 21.59 26.74
CA LEU A 145 -18.28 22.25 26.76
C LEU A 145 -17.15 21.26 26.44
N ASP A 146 -17.25 20.04 26.96
CA ASP A 146 -16.27 18.98 26.72
C ASP A 146 -16.27 18.61 25.22
N MET A 147 -17.44 18.57 24.57
CA MET A 147 -17.55 18.32 23.13
C MET A 147 -16.76 19.33 22.28
N VAL A 148 -16.81 20.63 22.58
CA VAL A 148 -16.07 21.65 21.80
C VAL A 148 -14.56 21.47 21.98
N THR A 149 -14.11 21.18 23.21
CA THR A 149 -12.69 20.91 23.46
C THR A 149 -12.23 19.61 22.80
N ILE A 150 -13.05 18.57 22.77
CA ILE A 150 -12.76 17.29 22.09
C ILE A 150 -12.67 17.51 20.57
N ILE A 151 -13.55 18.34 20.00
CA ILE A 151 -13.52 18.70 18.57
C ILE A 151 -12.23 19.46 18.24
N GLN A 152 -11.79 20.40 19.09
CA GLN A 152 -10.53 21.13 18.90
C GLN A 152 -9.29 20.23 19.07
N LYS A 153 -9.34 19.25 19.98
CA LYS A 153 -8.29 18.23 20.17
C LYS A 153 -8.16 17.24 18.99
N ARG A 154 -9.05 17.28 17.98
CA ARG A 154 -9.00 16.36 16.81
C ARG A 154 -7.81 16.64 15.89
N PHE A 155 -7.30 17.86 15.87
CA PHE A 155 -6.16 18.26 15.05
C PHE A 155 -4.91 18.40 15.92
N PRO A 156 -3.72 18.01 15.42
CA PRO A 156 -3.46 17.53 14.06
C PRO A 156 -3.97 16.10 13.83
N MET A 157 -4.55 15.86 12.65
CA MET A 157 -5.14 14.58 12.26
C MET A 157 -4.20 13.83 11.32
N CYS A 158 -3.87 12.58 11.64
CA CYS A 158 -3.10 11.71 10.77
C CYS A 158 -4.04 10.86 9.91
N ILE A 159 -3.86 10.89 8.59
CA ILE A 159 -4.58 10.02 7.66
C ILE A 159 -3.55 9.13 6.96
N ILE A 160 -3.63 7.83 7.24
CA ILE A 160 -2.72 6.84 6.68
C ILE A 160 -3.13 6.50 5.24
N PHE A 161 -2.15 6.37 4.36
CA PHE A 161 -2.37 5.86 3.00
C PHE A 161 -2.66 4.36 3.05
N GLY A 162 -3.71 3.95 2.34
CA GLY A 162 -3.84 2.57 1.89
C GLY A 162 -2.72 2.21 0.93
N GLY A 163 -2.53 0.92 0.72
CA GLY A 163 -1.54 0.36 -0.19
C GLY A 163 -0.17 0.17 0.44
N ASP A 164 0.64 -0.66 -0.21
CA ASP A 164 2.05 -0.87 0.11
C ASP A 164 2.97 -0.38 -1.02
N GLY A 165 2.43 0.36 -1.99
CA GLY A 165 3.20 0.79 -3.17
C GLY A 165 3.60 -0.36 -4.09
N SER A 166 2.98 -1.53 -3.94
CA SER A 166 3.12 -2.63 -4.88
C SER A 166 2.27 -2.39 -6.12
N TYR A 167 2.53 -3.18 -7.15
CA TYR A 167 1.75 -3.13 -8.39
C TYR A 167 0.26 -3.47 -8.16
N MET A 168 -0.05 -4.36 -7.21
CA MET A 168 -1.42 -4.76 -6.90
C MET A 168 -2.15 -3.80 -5.95
N SER A 169 -1.42 -3.11 -5.07
CA SER A 169 -1.98 -2.18 -4.08
C SER A 169 -1.13 -0.90 -4.04
N PRO A 170 -1.29 -0.01 -5.05
CA PRO A 170 -0.62 1.29 -5.04
C PRO A 170 -1.04 2.11 -3.84
N TYR A 171 -0.21 3.08 -3.46
CA TYR A 171 -0.57 4.01 -2.41
C TYR A 171 -1.82 4.81 -2.78
N SER A 172 -2.74 4.94 -1.84
CA SER A 172 -3.95 5.74 -2.01
C SER A 172 -4.40 6.37 -0.70
N LEU A 173 -4.77 7.64 -0.74
CA LEU A 173 -5.52 8.32 0.30
C LEU A 173 -6.99 7.94 0.17
N HIS A 174 -7.50 7.17 1.12
CA HIS A 174 -8.93 6.85 1.20
C HIS A 174 -9.64 7.89 2.05
N SER A 175 -10.59 8.62 1.44
CA SER A 175 -11.47 9.55 2.16
C SER A 175 -12.85 8.94 2.33
N ASP A 176 -13.13 8.44 3.53
CA ASP A 176 -14.46 7.98 3.90
C ASP A 176 -15.43 9.16 4.02
N THR A 177 -16.74 8.88 3.97
CA THR A 177 -17.79 9.89 4.20
C THR A 177 -17.61 10.61 5.54
N LEU A 178 -17.18 9.90 6.58
CA LEU A 178 -16.86 10.47 7.89
C LEU A 178 -15.72 11.49 7.79
N LEU A 179 -14.61 11.11 7.14
CA LEU A 179 -13.45 11.99 6.98
C LEU A 179 -13.77 13.21 6.12
N THR A 180 -14.47 13.02 5.01
CA THR A 180 -14.92 14.11 4.13
C THR A 180 -15.86 15.07 4.87
N ASN A 181 -16.74 14.57 5.73
CA ASN A 181 -17.62 15.43 6.53
C ASN A 181 -16.87 16.16 7.65
N LEU A 182 -15.88 15.52 8.28
CA LEU A 182 -15.03 16.16 9.29
C LEU A 182 -14.20 17.29 8.68
N LEU A 183 -13.57 17.05 7.54
CA LEU A 183 -12.81 18.07 6.82
C LEU A 183 -13.72 19.10 6.16
N GLY A 184 -14.95 18.73 5.83
CA GLY A 184 -16.03 19.60 5.37
C GLY A 184 -16.34 20.77 6.30
N GLN A 185 -15.93 20.72 7.56
CA GLN A 185 -16.04 21.83 8.52
C GLN A 185 -15.05 22.97 8.23
N HIS A 186 -13.96 22.68 7.52
CA HIS A 186 -12.88 23.63 7.21
C HIS A 186 -12.69 23.87 5.72
N VAL A 187 -12.79 22.82 4.90
CA VAL A 187 -12.56 22.85 3.45
C VAL A 187 -13.81 22.33 2.75
N PRO A 188 -14.31 22.99 1.70
CA PRO A 188 -15.44 22.49 0.91
C PRO A 188 -15.18 21.07 0.41
N ALA A 189 -16.21 20.21 0.46
CA ALA A 189 -16.09 18.80 0.06
C ALA A 189 -15.65 18.63 -1.42
N THR A 190 -16.01 19.56 -2.30
CA THR A 190 -15.59 19.58 -3.70
C THR A 190 -14.07 19.75 -3.82
N VAL A 191 -13.51 20.72 -3.11
CA VAL A 191 -12.05 20.99 -3.05
C VAL A 191 -11.33 19.80 -2.44
N TRP A 192 -11.83 19.24 -1.33
CA TRP A 192 -11.23 18.07 -0.69
C TRP A 192 -11.23 16.84 -1.60
N ASN A 193 -12.37 16.50 -2.22
CA ASN A 193 -12.45 15.33 -3.10
C ASN A 193 -11.56 15.49 -4.34
N ARG A 194 -11.48 16.71 -4.89
CA ARG A 194 -10.58 17.04 -6.01
C ARG A 194 -9.11 16.88 -5.61
N LEU A 195 -8.74 17.35 -4.42
CA LEU A 195 -7.40 17.18 -3.86
C LEU A 195 -7.05 15.70 -3.67
N VAL A 196 -7.97 14.92 -3.08
CA VAL A 196 -7.79 13.48 -2.87
C VAL A 196 -7.59 12.77 -4.21
N ALA A 197 -8.37 13.11 -5.24
CA ALA A 197 -8.22 12.55 -6.57
C ALA A 197 -6.86 12.89 -7.20
N GLY A 198 -6.42 14.15 -7.11
CA GLY A 198 -5.12 14.60 -7.61
C GLY A 198 -3.95 13.94 -6.89
N LEU A 199 -4.03 13.85 -5.56
CA LEU A 199 -3.02 13.18 -4.74
C LEU A 199 -2.95 11.69 -5.06
N ASN A 200 -4.10 11.01 -5.21
CA ASN A 200 -4.16 9.60 -5.60
C ASN A 200 -3.57 9.34 -6.99
N ALA A 201 -3.74 10.29 -7.92
CA ALA A 201 -3.11 10.20 -9.24
C ALA A 201 -1.56 10.21 -9.15
N GLN A 202 -0.99 11.01 -8.25
CA GLN A 202 0.46 11.03 -8.02
C GLN A 202 0.93 9.81 -7.20
N LEU A 203 0.25 9.51 -6.08
CA LEU A 203 0.57 8.39 -5.18
C LEU A 203 0.57 7.04 -5.90
N ARG A 204 -0.29 6.89 -6.91
CA ARG A 204 -0.31 5.69 -7.75
C ARG A 204 1.04 5.36 -8.37
N THR A 205 1.81 6.37 -8.78
CA THR A 205 3.10 6.17 -9.45
C THR A 205 4.25 5.87 -8.47
N VAL A 206 3.99 6.02 -7.16
CA VAL A 206 4.96 5.79 -6.10
C VAL A 206 5.19 4.30 -5.92
N ARG A 207 6.45 3.88 -6.00
CA ARG A 207 6.87 2.48 -5.78
C ARG A 207 7.65 2.37 -4.49
N HIS A 208 7.32 1.36 -3.70
CA HIS A 208 8.04 1.09 -2.45
C HIS A 208 9.55 0.82 -2.68
N GLY A 209 9.89 0.04 -3.71
CA GLY A 209 11.27 -0.28 -4.05
C GLY A 209 12.13 0.91 -4.53
N SER A 210 11.52 2.06 -4.80
CA SER A 210 12.21 3.29 -5.18
C SER A 210 11.61 4.52 -4.49
N ILE A 211 11.19 4.35 -3.23
CA ILE A 211 10.39 5.33 -2.49
C ILE A 211 11.07 6.71 -2.42
N ARG A 212 12.40 6.75 -2.29
CA ARG A 212 13.20 7.98 -2.21
C ARG A 212 13.07 8.86 -3.45
N SER A 213 13.08 8.26 -4.64
CA SER A 213 12.90 9.02 -5.89
C SER A 213 11.43 9.22 -6.23
N ALA A 214 10.58 8.25 -5.86
CA ALA A 214 9.19 8.24 -6.29
C ALA A 214 8.30 9.17 -5.46
N LEU A 215 8.69 9.53 -4.23
CA LEU A 215 7.97 10.52 -3.42
C LEU A 215 8.26 11.98 -3.79
N VAL A 216 9.38 12.27 -4.49
CA VAL A 216 9.73 13.66 -4.87
C VAL A 216 8.59 14.34 -5.65
N PRO A 217 8.03 13.72 -6.72
CA PRO A 217 6.90 14.33 -7.43
C PRO A 217 5.66 14.54 -6.56
N VAL A 218 5.44 13.72 -5.53
CA VAL A 218 4.31 13.88 -4.60
C VAL A 218 4.54 15.06 -3.68
N ILE A 219 5.74 15.22 -3.14
CA ILE A 219 6.11 16.35 -2.27
C ILE A 219 5.99 17.66 -3.05
N ASP A 220 6.51 17.69 -4.28
CA ASP A 220 6.42 18.85 -5.17
C ASP A 220 4.97 19.19 -5.53
N TRP A 221 4.14 18.18 -5.80
CA TRP A 221 2.71 18.36 -6.07
C TRP A 221 1.95 18.89 -4.84
N ILE A 222 2.20 18.36 -3.65
CA ILE A 222 1.60 18.88 -2.41
C ILE A 222 2.00 20.35 -2.20
N ARG A 223 3.26 20.72 -2.46
CA ARG A 223 3.76 22.09 -2.31
C ARG A 223 3.18 23.07 -3.34
N SER A 224 3.02 22.64 -4.59
CA SER A 224 2.61 23.51 -5.71
C SER A 224 1.11 23.55 -5.94
N HIS A 225 0.41 22.41 -5.84
CA HIS A 225 -1.02 22.30 -6.15
C HIS A 225 -1.88 22.22 -4.89
N GLY A 226 -1.46 21.43 -3.89
CA GLY A 226 -2.26 21.11 -2.71
C GLY A 226 -2.31 22.23 -1.67
N ASN A 227 -1.18 22.52 -1.03
CA ASN A 227 -1.09 23.46 0.09
C ASN A 227 -1.54 24.89 -0.25
N PRO A 228 -1.23 25.48 -1.42
CA PRO A 228 -1.67 26.85 -1.72
C PRO A 228 -3.20 27.03 -1.68
N GLN A 229 -3.98 26.02 -2.10
CA GLN A 229 -5.44 26.08 -2.01
C GLN A 229 -5.97 25.77 -0.61
N LEU A 230 -5.29 24.89 0.13
CA LEU A 230 -5.72 24.55 1.49
C LEU A 230 -5.39 25.65 2.50
N GLU A 231 -4.28 26.37 2.31
CA GLU A 231 -3.86 27.47 3.16
C GLU A 231 -4.86 28.63 3.10
N PHE A 232 -5.53 28.83 1.95
CA PHE A 232 -6.66 29.76 1.84
C PHE A 232 -7.81 29.41 2.80
N HIS A 233 -8.00 28.13 3.11
CA HIS A 233 -8.97 27.62 4.07
C HIS A 233 -8.39 27.43 5.49
N GLY A 234 -7.15 27.88 5.74
CA GLY A 234 -6.47 27.71 7.02
C GLY A 234 -6.09 26.25 7.32
N VAL A 235 -5.96 25.40 6.30
CA VAL A 235 -5.57 23.99 6.43
C VAL A 235 -4.21 23.78 5.76
N LYS A 236 -3.34 22.99 6.37
CA LYS A 236 -2.05 22.62 5.78
C LYS A 236 -1.84 21.11 5.84
N ILE A 237 -1.30 20.54 4.77
CA ILE A 237 -0.97 19.12 4.70
C ILE A 237 0.53 18.93 4.61
N GLU A 238 1.04 18.00 5.41
CA GLU A 238 2.42 17.55 5.34
C GLU A 238 2.49 16.03 5.20
N LEU A 239 3.40 15.56 4.34
CA LEU A 239 3.64 14.13 4.14
C LEU A 239 4.45 13.60 5.33
N GLY A 240 4.09 12.41 5.82
CA GLY A 240 4.78 11.78 6.94
C GLY A 240 4.85 10.26 6.81
N TRP A 241 5.73 9.67 7.61
CA TRP A 241 5.68 8.26 7.96
C TRP A 241 5.20 8.12 9.41
N PHE A 242 4.41 7.09 9.66
CA PHE A 242 3.72 6.86 10.92
C PHE A 242 3.75 5.38 11.29
N GLN A 243 3.52 5.10 12.57
CA GLN A 243 3.32 3.77 13.12
C GLN A 243 4.46 2.79 12.78
N ALA A 244 5.71 3.20 13.04
CA ALA A 244 6.84 2.30 12.85
C ALA A 244 6.76 1.09 13.78
N THR A 245 6.86 -0.10 13.21
CA THR A 245 6.85 -1.38 13.93
C THR A 245 8.28 -1.84 14.21
N ALA A 246 8.43 -2.79 15.15
CA ALA A 246 9.73 -3.34 15.54
C ALA A 246 10.47 -4.05 14.38
N THR A 247 9.74 -4.48 13.34
CA THR A 247 10.30 -5.12 12.15
C THR A 247 10.93 -4.11 11.16
N GLY A 248 10.74 -2.82 11.42
CA GLY A 248 11.16 -1.70 10.55
C GLY A 248 10.15 -1.34 9.48
N TYR A 249 8.91 -1.84 9.55
CA TYR A 249 7.81 -1.38 8.68
C TYR A 249 7.27 -0.05 9.19
N TYR A 250 6.92 0.85 8.27
CA TYR A 250 6.24 2.10 8.56
C TYR A 250 5.13 2.32 7.53
N GLN A 251 4.10 3.05 7.93
CA GLN A 251 3.02 3.45 7.05
C GLN A 251 3.22 4.89 6.59
N LEU A 252 2.99 5.15 5.31
CA LEU A 252 3.00 6.52 4.79
C LEU A 252 1.61 7.14 4.98
N GLY A 253 1.56 8.45 5.15
CA GLY A 253 0.30 9.17 5.26
C GLY A 253 0.47 10.67 5.19
N ILE A 254 -0.61 11.38 5.44
CA ILE A 254 -0.61 12.83 5.56
C ILE A 254 -0.99 13.26 6.99
N LEU A 255 -0.34 14.32 7.44
CA LEU A 255 -0.72 15.08 8.63
C LEU A 255 -1.51 16.30 8.18
N VAL A 256 -2.75 16.40 8.63
CA VAL A 256 -3.63 17.55 8.39
C VAL A 256 -3.60 18.45 9.62
N MET A 257 -3.20 19.70 9.43
CA MET A 257 -3.13 20.75 10.44
C MET A 257 -4.13 21.85 10.09
N VAL A 258 -4.82 22.40 11.09
CA VAL A 258 -5.88 23.41 10.89
C VAL A 258 -5.62 24.61 11.80
N GLY A 259 -5.53 25.81 11.22
CA GLY A 259 -5.19 27.07 11.90
C GLY A 259 -3.69 27.36 11.94
N ASP A 260 -3.29 28.38 12.71
CA ASP A 260 -1.89 28.80 12.91
C ASP A 260 -1.08 27.83 13.79
N TYR A 261 -1.20 26.52 13.54
CA TYR A 261 -0.26 25.52 14.05
C TYR A 261 1.05 25.66 13.28
N SER A 262 1.78 26.73 13.57
CA SER A 262 3.17 26.83 13.14
C SER A 262 3.95 25.68 13.77
N LEU A 263 4.86 25.11 12.99
CA LEU A 263 5.76 24.00 13.37
C LEU A 263 6.60 24.32 14.64
N HIS A 264 6.62 25.59 15.07
CA HIS A 264 7.24 26.08 16.30
C HIS A 264 6.45 25.71 17.57
N ASN A 265 5.12 25.64 17.53
CA ASN A 265 4.32 25.21 18.69
C ASN A 265 4.49 23.71 19.00
N LEU A 266 4.82 22.89 18.00
CA LEU A 266 5.19 21.48 18.20
C LEU A 266 6.49 21.34 19.00
N HIS A 267 7.42 22.30 18.84
CA HIS A 267 8.71 22.31 19.53
C HIS A 267 8.61 22.76 21.00
N GLN A 268 7.53 23.48 21.34
CA GLN A 268 7.28 24.01 22.68
C GLN A 268 6.47 23.04 23.55
N SER A 269 5.62 22.20 22.94
CA SER A 269 4.94 21.09 23.62
C SER A 269 5.90 20.00 24.10
N ASP A 270 6.88 19.60 23.26
CA ASP A 270 7.96 18.66 23.65
C ASP A 270 8.85 19.19 24.79
N LEU A 271 8.95 20.53 24.94
CA LEU A 271 9.65 21.17 26.05
C LEU A 271 8.81 21.13 27.33
N LEU A 272 7.50 21.32 27.24
CA LEU A 272 6.59 21.28 28.39
C LEU A 272 6.37 19.85 28.93
N ASP A 273 6.22 18.84 28.07
CA ASP A 273 6.13 17.44 28.49
C ASP A 273 7.42 16.95 29.15
N ARG A 274 8.58 17.43 28.67
CA ARG A 274 9.88 17.11 29.28
C ARG A 274 10.10 17.80 30.64
N ILE A 275 9.48 18.96 30.87
CA ILE A 275 9.51 19.66 32.16
C ILE A 275 8.61 18.97 33.20
N ILE A 276 7.55 18.27 32.77
CA ILE A 276 6.65 17.54 33.67
C ILE A 276 7.27 16.21 34.13
N ASP A 277 8.09 15.56 33.29
CA ASP A 277 8.76 14.28 33.62
C ASP A 277 10.08 14.42 34.42
N GLU A 278 10.74 15.59 34.42
CA GLU A 278 11.96 15.85 35.20
C GLU A 278 11.68 16.76 36.41
N CYS A 279 10.95 16.25 37.39
CA CYS A 279 10.86 16.87 38.70
C CYS A 279 11.39 15.93 39.80
N PRO A 280 12.72 15.76 39.96
CA PRO A 280 13.25 15.21 41.19
C PRO A 280 13.39 16.33 42.23
N ARG A 281 12.80 16.10 43.40
CA ARG A 281 12.92 16.92 44.61
C ARG A 281 14.36 17.40 44.83
N ASN A 282 14.53 18.72 44.88
CA ASN A 282 15.77 19.39 45.29
C ASN A 282 16.23 18.95 46.68
N VAL A 283 17.50 18.54 46.84
CA VAL A 283 18.37 18.96 47.96
C VAL A 283 19.86 18.91 47.51
N SER A 284 20.58 20.00 47.83
CA SER A 284 22.04 20.18 47.97
C SER A 284 22.96 20.33 46.74
N THR A 285 23.30 21.60 46.46
CA THR A 285 24.66 22.18 46.43
C THR A 285 25.87 21.27 46.11
N VAL A 286 26.65 21.61 45.07
CA VAL A 286 28.06 22.05 45.14
C VAL A 286 28.63 22.35 43.75
N THR A 287 29.33 23.48 43.69
CA THR A 287 30.12 24.09 42.62
C THR A 287 31.29 23.26 42.06
N ARG A 288 31.64 23.56 40.79
CA ARG A 288 32.98 23.82 40.17
C ARG A 288 33.49 22.88 39.06
N LYS A 289 33.83 23.56 37.94
CA LYS A 289 35.00 23.43 37.03
C LYS A 289 34.93 22.48 35.82
N SER A 290 34.69 23.11 34.66
CA SER A 290 35.64 23.21 33.52
C SER A 290 36.70 22.11 33.38
N LEU A 291 36.58 21.30 32.31
CA LEU A 291 37.73 20.90 31.51
C LEU A 291 37.31 20.53 30.08
N LYS A 292 37.74 21.33 29.11
CA LYS A 292 37.79 20.95 27.69
C LYS A 292 39.02 20.06 27.48
N LYS A 293 38.86 18.91 26.81
CA LYS A 293 39.88 18.40 25.87
C LYS A 293 39.24 17.52 24.78
N PRO A 294 39.82 17.51 23.56
CA PRO A 294 39.21 16.95 22.35
C PRO A 294 39.75 15.54 22.02
N GLN A 295 39.25 15.00 20.90
CA GLN A 295 39.72 13.86 20.08
C GLN A 295 38.97 12.53 20.17
N GLN A 296 38.38 12.20 19.01
CA GLN A 296 38.51 10.93 18.28
C GLN A 296 38.03 9.66 18.96
N SER A 297 36.88 9.18 18.48
CA SER A 297 36.75 7.80 18.01
C SER A 297 35.49 7.65 17.16
N GLN A 298 35.70 7.32 15.89
CA GLN A 298 34.79 6.53 15.06
C GLN A 298 34.16 5.40 15.88
N THR A 299 32.94 5.02 15.47
CA THR A 299 32.14 3.83 15.85
C THR A 299 30.88 4.22 16.64
N TYR A 300 29.74 3.67 16.19
CA TYR A 300 28.34 3.95 16.58
C TYR A 300 27.58 4.99 15.74
N MET A 301 27.59 4.80 14.41
CA MET A 301 26.52 5.28 13.52
C MET A 301 25.33 4.30 13.56
N SER A 302 24.56 4.34 14.63
CA SER A 302 23.25 3.71 14.75
C SER A 302 22.54 4.36 15.93
N HIS A 303 21.29 4.83 15.74
CA HIS A 303 20.37 5.37 16.77
C HIS A 303 20.01 6.87 16.78
N ALA A 304 20.18 7.62 15.70
CA ALA A 304 19.63 9.00 15.65
C ALA A 304 18.92 9.33 14.33
N LEU A 305 17.93 8.51 13.93
CA LEU A 305 16.80 9.08 13.21
C LEU A 305 16.10 10.01 14.21
N SER A 306 16.00 11.31 13.92
CA SER A 306 15.36 12.26 14.82
C SER A 306 13.93 11.80 15.05
N ARG A 307 13.70 11.15 16.20
CA ARG A 307 12.41 10.69 16.68
C ARG A 307 11.65 11.92 17.14
N LYS A 308 11.23 12.75 16.19
CA LYS A 308 10.47 13.96 16.46
C LYS A 308 9.03 13.48 16.71
N ARG A 309 8.72 13.23 17.98
CA ARG A 309 7.42 12.74 18.42
C ARG A 309 6.40 13.79 17.98
N ILE A 310 5.51 13.44 17.06
CA ILE A 310 4.39 14.32 16.76
C ILE A 310 3.51 14.27 18.01
N SER A 311 3.21 15.43 18.60
CA SER A 311 2.59 15.70 19.92
C SER A 311 1.22 15.04 20.21
N SER A 312 0.85 13.99 19.48
CA SER A 312 -0.41 13.24 19.58
C SER A 312 -0.18 11.75 19.90
N GLY A 313 0.98 11.38 20.47
CA GLY A 313 1.27 9.98 20.85
C GLY A 313 1.51 9.02 19.68
N ILE A 314 1.50 9.50 18.43
CA ILE A 314 1.77 8.68 17.26
C ILE A 314 3.27 8.69 16.95
N ASN A 315 3.88 7.51 16.97
CA ASN A 315 5.26 7.29 16.58
C ASN A 315 5.39 7.55 15.07
N GLY A 316 5.98 8.67 14.67
CA GLY A 316 6.13 9.04 13.27
C GLY A 316 7.11 10.20 13.06
N GLY A 317 7.35 10.55 11.80
CA GLY A 317 8.19 11.66 11.40
C GLY A 317 7.72 12.28 10.09
N LEU A 318 7.93 13.59 9.95
CA LEU A 318 7.59 14.34 8.74
C LEU A 318 8.62 14.09 7.63
N ILE A 319 8.14 13.96 6.41
CA ILE A 319 8.95 13.71 5.22
C ILE A 319 9.18 15.04 4.48
N ASN A 320 10.40 15.53 4.57
CA ASN A 320 10.93 16.69 3.85
C ASN A 320 12.07 16.23 2.93
N ASP A 321 12.52 17.10 2.03
CA ASP A 321 13.61 16.83 1.09
C ASP A 321 14.89 16.31 1.77
N ALA A 322 15.12 16.72 3.03
CA ALA A 322 16.23 16.25 3.86
C ALA A 322 15.98 14.85 4.47
N THR A 323 14.79 14.60 5.04
CA THR A 323 14.47 13.32 5.71
C THR A 323 14.11 12.21 4.73
N LEU A 324 13.76 12.55 3.48
CA LEU A 324 13.52 11.62 2.39
C LEU A 324 14.75 10.73 2.10
N LYS A 325 15.95 11.29 2.20
CA LYS A 325 17.20 10.54 2.00
C LYS A 325 17.46 9.49 3.09
N SER A 326 16.94 9.72 4.29
CA SER A 326 17.09 8.83 5.45
C SER A 326 16.01 7.75 5.55
N LEU A 327 15.03 7.71 4.64
CA LEU A 327 14.03 6.63 4.63
C LEU A 327 14.70 5.32 4.22
N ASP A 328 14.68 4.35 5.14
CA ASP A 328 15.11 2.99 4.86
C ASP A 328 14.02 2.25 4.09
N PHE A 329 14.44 1.43 3.13
CA PHE A 329 13.55 0.50 2.43
C PHE A 329 14.29 -0.80 2.15
N ARG A 330 13.60 -1.92 2.31
CA ARG A 330 14.13 -3.23 1.92
C ARG A 330 13.89 -3.44 0.43
N ARG A 331 14.90 -3.93 -0.28
CA ARG A 331 14.74 -4.42 -1.66
C ARG A 331 14.21 -5.86 -1.60
N ASP A 332 13.04 -6.08 -2.18
CA ASP A 332 12.42 -7.40 -2.22
C ASP A 332 13.13 -8.32 -3.23
N PHE A 333 13.13 -9.64 -2.97
CA PHE A 333 13.67 -10.65 -3.90
C PHE A 333 12.95 -10.65 -5.28
N LEU A 334 11.73 -10.11 -5.34
CA LEU A 334 10.95 -9.95 -6.57
C LEU A 334 11.27 -8.65 -7.34
N PHE A 335 12.36 -7.97 -6.98
CA PHE A 335 12.85 -6.77 -7.66
C PHE A 335 12.86 -6.85 -9.20
N PRO A 336 13.30 -7.95 -9.88
CA PRO A 336 13.25 -8.00 -11.34
C PRO A 336 11.82 -7.89 -11.89
N PHE A 337 10.83 -8.47 -11.21
CA PHE A 337 9.43 -8.31 -11.60
C PHE A 337 8.91 -6.89 -11.40
N SER A 338 9.45 -6.14 -10.43
CA SER A 338 9.12 -4.73 -10.21
C SER A 338 9.62 -3.78 -11.31
N LEU A 339 10.56 -4.23 -12.15
CA LEU A 339 10.98 -3.53 -13.36
C LEU A 339 9.98 -3.72 -14.51
N LEU A 340 9.35 -4.90 -14.56
CA LEU A 340 8.35 -5.23 -15.57
C LEU A 340 7.00 -4.59 -15.22
N LEU A 341 6.54 -4.80 -13.98
CA LEU A 341 5.23 -4.42 -13.49
C LEU A 341 5.28 -3.10 -12.73
N HIS A 342 4.66 -2.06 -13.26
CA HIS A 342 4.64 -0.78 -12.59
C HIS A 342 3.44 0.07 -12.96
N ASN A 343 2.97 0.83 -11.97
CA ASN A 343 1.93 1.80 -12.17
C ASN A 343 2.46 3.02 -12.94
N THR A 344 1.77 3.39 -14.01
CA THR A 344 2.13 4.47 -14.93
C THR A 344 1.04 5.53 -15.02
N ARG A 345 1.36 6.66 -15.66
CA ARG A 345 0.38 7.70 -16.03
C ARG A 345 -0.43 7.24 -17.25
N PRO A 346 -1.71 7.66 -17.36
CA PRO A 346 -2.56 7.27 -18.47
C PRO A 346 -2.19 8.03 -19.76
N LEU A 347 -2.46 7.43 -20.92
CA LEU A 347 -2.07 7.93 -22.25
C LEU A 347 -3.25 8.46 -23.10
N GLY A 348 -4.49 8.25 -22.67
CA GLY A 348 -5.68 8.82 -23.33
C GLY A 348 -6.08 8.19 -24.68
N ARG A 349 -5.41 7.14 -25.15
CA ARG A 349 -5.71 6.44 -26.43
C ARG A 349 -6.16 5.00 -26.23
N GLN A 350 -7.32 4.81 -25.60
CA GLN A 350 -7.80 3.49 -25.17
C GLN A 350 -7.97 2.50 -26.33
N ASP A 351 -8.61 2.90 -27.43
CA ASP A 351 -8.96 1.98 -28.54
C ASP A 351 -7.72 1.46 -29.27
N THR A 352 -6.76 2.35 -29.56
CA THR A 352 -5.50 1.95 -30.21
C THR A 352 -4.68 1.00 -29.34
N LEU A 353 -4.68 1.22 -28.03
CA LEU A 353 -3.97 0.39 -27.07
C LEU A 353 -4.61 -0.99 -26.96
N GLN A 354 -5.95 -1.04 -26.94
CA GLN A 354 -6.69 -2.31 -26.90
C GLN A 354 -6.43 -3.15 -28.15
N LEU A 355 -6.41 -2.53 -29.34
CA LEU A 355 -6.06 -3.20 -30.58
C LEU A 355 -4.61 -3.74 -30.54
N LEU A 356 -3.67 -2.93 -30.08
CA LEU A 356 -2.27 -3.34 -29.98
C LEU A 356 -2.07 -4.50 -28.99
N ILE A 357 -2.74 -4.48 -27.84
CA ILE A 357 -2.73 -5.59 -26.88
C ILE A 357 -3.31 -6.85 -27.53
N SER A 358 -4.39 -6.75 -28.30
CA SER A 358 -4.98 -7.91 -28.98
C SER A 358 -4.03 -8.57 -29.99
N ILE A 359 -3.31 -7.77 -30.78
CA ILE A 359 -2.31 -8.26 -31.74
C ILE A 359 -1.17 -8.97 -31.00
N VAL A 360 -0.63 -8.33 -29.96
CA VAL A 360 0.47 -8.91 -29.17
C VAL A 360 0.02 -10.17 -28.43
N LEU A 361 -1.21 -10.20 -27.91
CA LEU A 361 -1.79 -11.37 -27.25
C LEU A 361 -1.92 -12.56 -28.19
N LEU A 362 -2.38 -12.33 -29.43
CA LEU A 362 -2.49 -13.37 -30.44
C LEU A 362 -1.10 -13.89 -30.85
N ALA A 363 -0.14 -12.99 -31.08
CA ALA A 363 1.23 -13.36 -31.44
C ALA A 363 1.91 -14.16 -30.31
N ASP A 364 1.73 -13.75 -29.05
CA ASP A 364 2.21 -14.48 -27.87
C ASP A 364 1.62 -15.89 -27.79
N LEU A 365 0.31 -16.06 -28.03
CA LEU A 365 -0.31 -17.39 -28.10
C LEU A 365 0.28 -18.23 -29.23
N SER A 366 0.43 -17.67 -30.43
CA SER A 366 0.98 -18.41 -31.57
C SER A 366 2.41 -18.90 -31.31
N ILE A 367 3.27 -18.02 -30.77
CA ILE A 367 4.67 -18.37 -30.49
C ILE A 367 4.77 -19.34 -29.31
N THR A 368 3.96 -19.16 -28.25
CA THR A 368 3.96 -20.12 -27.12
C THR A 368 3.53 -21.51 -27.58
N LEU A 369 2.49 -21.63 -28.42
CA LEU A 369 2.12 -22.92 -29.00
C LEU A 369 3.25 -23.52 -29.85
N LEU A 370 3.93 -22.70 -30.67
CA LEU A 370 5.05 -23.16 -31.48
C LEU A 370 6.24 -23.62 -30.61
N THR A 371 6.53 -22.93 -29.49
CA THR A 371 7.54 -23.39 -28.53
C THR A 371 7.19 -24.74 -27.93
N LEU A 372 5.93 -24.94 -27.53
CA LEU A 372 5.48 -26.20 -26.95
C LEU A 372 5.61 -27.35 -27.95
N VAL A 373 5.24 -27.13 -29.21
CA VAL A 373 5.45 -28.11 -30.28
C VAL A 373 6.94 -28.37 -30.46
N GLN A 374 7.79 -27.34 -30.54
CA GLN A 374 9.23 -27.51 -30.69
C GLN A 374 9.84 -28.37 -29.55
N PHE A 375 9.51 -28.09 -28.29
CA PHE A 375 10.03 -28.88 -27.16
C PHE A 375 9.44 -30.29 -27.09
N TYR A 376 8.20 -30.50 -27.55
CA TYR A 376 7.62 -31.83 -27.69
C TYR A 376 8.39 -32.71 -28.68
N TRP A 377 8.80 -32.13 -29.81
CA TRP A 377 9.61 -32.81 -30.81
C TRP A 377 11.02 -33.14 -30.31
N ILE A 378 11.63 -32.25 -29.50
CA ILE A 378 12.96 -32.48 -28.93
C ILE A 378 12.93 -33.58 -27.85
N SER A 379 12.03 -33.46 -26.87
CA SER A 379 11.95 -34.41 -25.75
C SER A 379 10.65 -34.26 -24.98
N LEU A 380 9.97 -35.38 -24.72
CA LEU A 380 8.77 -35.40 -23.87
C LEU A 380 9.07 -34.86 -22.45
N GLY A 381 10.25 -35.14 -21.91
CA GLY A 381 10.67 -34.64 -20.60
C GLY A 381 10.86 -33.11 -20.58
N ALA A 382 11.44 -32.54 -21.65
CA ALA A 382 11.61 -31.10 -21.78
C ALA A 382 10.25 -30.38 -21.96
N PHE A 383 9.36 -30.95 -22.76
CA PHE A 383 7.98 -30.47 -22.90
C PHE A 383 7.25 -30.43 -21.54
N LEU A 384 7.29 -31.53 -20.79
CA LEU A 384 6.66 -31.61 -19.47
C LEU A 384 7.30 -30.63 -18.48
N ALA A 385 8.62 -30.45 -18.50
CA ALA A 385 9.30 -29.48 -17.64
C ALA A 385 8.85 -28.04 -17.92
N VAL A 386 8.82 -27.62 -19.18
CA VAL A 386 8.37 -26.28 -19.60
C VAL A 386 6.90 -26.05 -19.25
N LEU A 387 6.06 -27.09 -19.31
CA LEU A 387 4.63 -26.99 -18.99
C LEU A 387 4.33 -27.03 -17.48
N LEU A 388 5.05 -27.83 -16.69
CA LEU A 388 4.69 -28.20 -15.32
C LEU A 388 5.48 -27.49 -14.21
N ILE A 389 6.62 -26.83 -14.50
CA ILE A 389 7.39 -26.12 -13.44
C ILE A 389 6.58 -24.96 -12.82
N LEU A 390 5.85 -24.22 -13.64
CA LEU A 390 4.71 -23.39 -13.19
C LEU A 390 3.51 -23.75 -14.07
N PRO A 391 2.67 -24.69 -13.61
CA PRO A 391 1.54 -25.14 -14.40
C PRO A 391 0.65 -23.95 -14.75
N LEU A 392 0.11 -23.96 -15.98
CA LEU A 392 -0.79 -22.93 -16.51
C LEU A 392 -0.13 -21.57 -16.80
N SER A 393 1.09 -21.26 -16.35
CA SER A 393 1.65 -19.90 -16.50
C SER A 393 1.95 -19.49 -17.95
N LEU A 394 2.21 -20.44 -18.85
CA LEU A 394 2.39 -20.18 -20.29
C LEU A 394 1.06 -19.97 -21.03
N LEU A 395 0.01 -20.72 -20.66
CA LEU A 395 -1.26 -20.74 -21.38
C LEU A 395 -2.32 -19.82 -20.78
N SER A 396 -2.26 -19.54 -19.47
CA SER A 396 -3.18 -18.65 -18.75
C SER A 396 -3.10 -17.15 -19.09
N PRO A 397 -1.98 -16.57 -19.60
CA PRO A 397 -1.96 -15.18 -20.04
C PRO A 397 -2.96 -14.92 -21.16
N PHE A 398 -3.22 -15.89 -22.04
CA PHE A 398 -4.20 -15.74 -23.12
C PHE A 398 -5.65 -15.55 -22.63
N PRO A 399 -6.26 -16.49 -21.88
CA PRO A 399 -7.63 -16.30 -21.37
C PRO A 399 -7.73 -15.14 -20.38
N ALA A 400 -6.69 -14.90 -19.56
CA ALA A 400 -6.65 -13.75 -18.67
C ALA A 400 -6.61 -12.42 -19.44
N GLY A 401 -5.81 -12.36 -20.51
CA GLY A 401 -5.71 -11.19 -21.40
C GLY A 401 -7.00 -10.93 -22.17
N LEU A 402 -7.65 -11.98 -22.66
CA LEU A 402 -8.95 -11.87 -23.33
C LEU A 402 -10.03 -11.32 -22.37
N ASN A 403 -10.07 -11.84 -21.13
CA ASN A 403 -10.98 -11.32 -20.10
C ASN A 403 -10.66 -9.86 -19.72
N ALA A 404 -9.39 -9.48 -19.67
CA ALA A 404 -8.96 -8.11 -19.42
C ALA A 404 -9.38 -7.15 -20.56
N LEU A 405 -9.24 -7.57 -21.83
CA LEU A 405 -9.60 -6.77 -23.01
C LEU A 405 -11.09 -6.44 -23.06
N PHE A 406 -11.96 -7.39 -22.70
CA PHE A 406 -13.41 -7.17 -22.67
C PHE A 406 -13.90 -6.48 -21.39
N SER A 407 -12.98 -6.12 -20.49
CA SER A 407 -13.32 -5.46 -19.25
C SER A 407 -13.39 -3.94 -19.46
N LYS A 408 -14.58 -3.37 -19.28
CA LYS A 408 -14.76 -1.90 -19.25
C LYS A 408 -15.02 -1.45 -17.81
N GLY A 409 -14.35 -0.38 -17.40
CA GLY A 409 -14.58 0.32 -16.13
C GLY A 409 -13.60 0.00 -14.98
N PRO A 410 -13.60 0.84 -13.94
CA PRO A 410 -12.56 0.86 -12.90
C PRO A 410 -12.58 -0.38 -12.00
N ARG A 411 -13.76 -0.95 -11.73
CA ARG A 411 -13.91 -2.16 -10.90
C ARG A 411 -13.27 -3.41 -11.51
N ARG A 412 -13.00 -3.40 -12.82
CA ARG A 412 -12.39 -4.52 -13.54
C ARG A 412 -10.90 -4.34 -13.83
N ALA A 413 -10.28 -3.22 -13.41
CA ALA A 413 -8.83 -3.02 -13.52
C ALA A 413 -8.02 -4.10 -12.77
N SER A 414 -8.61 -4.72 -11.73
CA SER A 414 -8.07 -5.88 -11.03
C SER A 414 -7.86 -7.10 -11.95
N LEU A 415 -8.71 -7.32 -12.96
CA LEU A 415 -8.56 -8.42 -13.92
C LEU A 415 -7.37 -8.19 -14.85
N ALA A 416 -7.19 -6.96 -15.33
CA ALA A 416 -6.05 -6.57 -16.16
C ALA A 416 -4.73 -6.67 -15.37
N ARG A 417 -4.74 -6.32 -14.08
CA ARG A 417 -3.63 -6.54 -13.15
C ARG A 417 -3.30 -8.03 -12.97
N VAL A 418 -4.30 -8.90 -12.84
CA VAL A 418 -4.09 -10.37 -12.76
C VAL A 418 -3.48 -10.90 -14.06
N TYR A 419 -3.93 -10.41 -15.22
CA TYR A 419 -3.31 -10.74 -16.51
C TYR A 419 -1.83 -10.32 -16.56
N ALA A 420 -1.48 -9.11 -16.11
CA ALA A 420 -0.09 -8.68 -16.05
C ALA A 420 0.76 -9.58 -15.13
N LEU A 421 0.21 -10.07 -14.02
CA LEU A 421 0.90 -11.03 -13.15
C LEU A 421 1.15 -12.37 -13.85
N TRP A 422 0.15 -12.92 -14.56
CA TRP A 422 0.33 -14.14 -15.35
C TRP A 422 1.37 -13.96 -16.45
N ASN A 423 1.36 -12.79 -17.09
CA ASN A 423 2.37 -12.46 -18.09
C ASN A 423 3.78 -12.41 -17.49
N ALA A 424 3.93 -11.81 -16.31
CA ALA A 424 5.19 -11.78 -15.59
C ALA A 424 5.66 -13.17 -15.15
N THR A 425 4.77 -14.00 -14.58
CA THR A 425 5.16 -15.36 -14.14
C THR A 425 5.55 -16.27 -15.30
N SER A 426 4.97 -16.07 -16.49
CA SER A 426 5.34 -16.83 -17.68
C SER A 426 6.81 -16.68 -18.11
N LEU A 427 7.50 -15.61 -17.68
CA LEU A 427 8.94 -15.43 -17.91
C LEU A 427 9.78 -16.54 -17.28
N LEU A 428 9.38 -17.09 -16.13
CA LEU A 428 10.12 -18.17 -15.51
C LEU A 428 10.06 -19.44 -16.36
N ASN A 429 8.92 -19.73 -16.99
CA ASN A 429 8.82 -20.87 -17.92
C ASN A 429 9.64 -20.66 -19.19
N ILE A 430 9.82 -19.43 -19.64
CA ILE A 430 10.74 -19.11 -20.76
C ILE A 430 12.19 -19.40 -20.33
N VAL A 431 12.59 -19.04 -19.11
CA VAL A 431 13.92 -19.38 -18.56
C VAL A 431 14.11 -20.90 -18.47
N VAL A 432 13.09 -21.64 -18.03
CA VAL A 432 13.10 -23.10 -18.01
C VAL A 432 13.28 -23.66 -19.42
N ALA A 433 12.58 -23.10 -20.42
CA ALA A 433 12.75 -23.51 -21.82
C ALA A 433 14.20 -23.30 -22.29
N PHE A 434 14.85 -22.20 -21.90
CA PHE A 434 16.27 -22.00 -22.19
C PHE A 434 17.16 -23.05 -21.54
N ILE A 435 16.93 -23.37 -20.27
CA ILE A 435 17.70 -24.37 -19.52
C ILE A 435 17.51 -25.76 -20.15
N CYS A 436 16.28 -26.15 -20.46
CA CYS A 436 15.98 -27.41 -21.14
C CYS A 436 16.62 -27.48 -22.53
N GLY A 437 16.58 -26.40 -23.30
CA GLY A 437 17.24 -26.32 -24.60
C GLY A 437 18.76 -26.48 -24.48
N LEU A 438 19.38 -25.81 -23.50
CA LEU A 438 20.82 -25.89 -23.25
C LEU A 438 21.26 -27.30 -22.82
N PHE A 439 20.49 -27.95 -21.94
CA PHE A 439 20.78 -29.32 -21.51
C PHE A 439 20.67 -30.30 -22.67
N ASN A 440 19.60 -30.24 -23.46
CA ASN A 440 19.46 -31.13 -24.62
C ASN A 440 20.56 -30.86 -25.65
N TYR A 441 20.87 -29.60 -25.95
CA TYR A 441 21.97 -29.25 -26.84
C TYR A 441 23.33 -29.78 -26.36
N GLY A 442 23.62 -29.63 -25.06
CA GLY A 442 24.85 -30.14 -24.45
C GLY A 442 24.94 -31.67 -24.49
N VAL A 443 23.82 -32.37 -24.24
CA VAL A 443 23.75 -33.84 -24.33
C VAL A 443 23.91 -34.32 -25.78
N PHE A 444 23.26 -33.66 -26.75
CA PHE A 444 23.41 -33.97 -28.17
C PHE A 444 24.83 -33.70 -28.69
N SER A 445 25.52 -32.68 -28.16
CA SER A 445 26.92 -32.40 -28.52
C SER A 445 27.91 -33.48 -28.02
N LEU A 446 27.51 -34.32 -27.06
CA LEU A 446 28.34 -35.38 -26.49
C LEU A 446 28.15 -36.74 -27.19
N GLN A 447 27.14 -36.89 -28.05
CA GLN A 447 26.92 -38.12 -28.83
C GLN A 447 27.78 -38.13 -30.11
N PRO A 448 28.46 -39.24 -30.45
CA PRO A 448 29.24 -39.36 -31.67
C PRO A 448 28.33 -39.35 -32.91
N PRO A 449 28.77 -38.79 -34.05
CA PRO A 449 27.94 -38.67 -35.24
C PRO A 449 27.78 -40.03 -35.93
N GLU A 450 26.56 -40.58 -35.95
CA GLU A 450 26.20 -41.66 -36.87
C GLU A 450 25.86 -41.11 -38.27
N GLU A 451 26.26 -41.87 -39.29
CA GLU A 451 26.54 -41.39 -40.65
C GLU A 451 25.32 -40.90 -41.46
N SER A 452 25.61 -39.89 -42.28
CA SER A 452 24.99 -39.49 -43.55
C SER A 452 23.60 -38.81 -43.60
N ASN A 453 22.77 -38.86 -42.55
CA ASN A 453 21.51 -38.05 -42.51
C ASN A 453 21.46 -36.98 -41.40
N GLY A 454 22.47 -36.94 -40.51
CA GLY A 454 22.47 -36.05 -39.34
C GLY A 454 22.78 -34.58 -39.58
N TRP A 455 23.32 -34.18 -40.75
CA TRP A 455 23.78 -32.79 -40.95
C TRP A 455 22.62 -31.81 -41.20
N ASN A 456 21.55 -32.23 -41.89
CA ASN A 456 20.38 -31.38 -42.13
C ASN A 456 19.52 -31.23 -40.87
N THR A 457 19.33 -32.30 -40.09
CA THR A 457 18.65 -32.24 -38.78
C THR A 457 19.44 -31.41 -37.76
N ARG A 458 20.77 -31.58 -37.69
CA ARG A 458 21.65 -30.80 -36.79
C ARG A 458 21.59 -29.29 -37.04
N ARG A 459 21.43 -28.85 -38.29
CA ARG A 459 21.40 -27.41 -38.66
C ARG A 459 20.04 -26.74 -38.39
N GLU A 460 18.95 -27.52 -38.33
CA GLU A 460 17.62 -27.06 -37.94
C GLU A 460 17.44 -27.07 -36.41
N ASP A 461 18.05 -28.04 -35.73
CA ASP A 461 18.07 -28.13 -34.26
C ASP A 461 18.88 -27.01 -33.58
N ASP A 462 19.85 -26.39 -34.28
CA ASP A 462 20.66 -25.27 -33.79
C ASP A 462 19.85 -23.98 -33.48
N LYS A 463 18.55 -23.92 -33.84
CA LYS A 463 17.68 -22.74 -33.67
C LYS A 463 16.69 -22.85 -32.50
N TRP A 464 16.87 -23.79 -31.57
CA TRP A 464 15.98 -23.99 -30.41
C TRP A 464 15.79 -22.72 -29.54
N TRP A 465 16.76 -21.82 -29.53
CA TRP A 465 16.74 -20.58 -28.75
C TRP A 465 15.93 -19.45 -29.40
N LEU A 466 15.56 -19.56 -30.69
CA LEU A 466 14.90 -18.49 -31.42
C LEU A 466 13.50 -18.18 -30.87
N LEU A 467 12.66 -19.19 -30.66
CA LEU A 467 11.30 -18.95 -30.17
C LEU A 467 11.26 -18.46 -28.70
N PRO A 468 12.05 -19.05 -27.77
CA PRO A 468 12.17 -18.51 -26.41
C PRO A 468 12.73 -17.07 -26.36
N THR A 469 13.67 -16.71 -27.25
CA THR A 469 14.17 -15.31 -27.31
C THR A 469 13.11 -14.33 -27.80
N ILE A 470 12.31 -14.70 -28.80
CA ILE A 470 11.19 -13.84 -29.25
C ILE A 470 10.17 -13.64 -28.12
N LEU A 471 9.81 -14.72 -27.39
CA LEU A 471 8.92 -14.59 -26.23
C LEU A 471 9.52 -13.68 -25.16
N LEU A 472 10.81 -13.82 -24.85
CA LEU A 472 11.49 -12.97 -23.87
C LEU A 472 11.41 -11.47 -24.24
N LEU A 473 11.37 -11.12 -25.52
CA LEU A 473 11.21 -9.75 -26.01
C LEU A 473 9.74 -9.28 -26.00
N PHE A 474 8.79 -10.16 -26.31
CA PHE A 474 7.37 -9.82 -26.35
C PHE A 474 6.78 -9.61 -24.96
N LYS A 475 7.19 -10.38 -23.95
CA LYS A 475 6.63 -10.30 -22.61
C LYS A 475 6.78 -8.91 -21.95
N PRO A 476 7.94 -8.22 -22.01
CA PRO A 476 8.08 -6.84 -21.53
C PRO A 476 7.22 -5.84 -22.31
N ILE A 477 7.15 -5.96 -23.63
CA ILE A 477 6.32 -5.07 -24.47
C ILE A 477 4.85 -5.21 -24.09
N GLN A 478 4.39 -6.46 -23.96
CA GLN A 478 3.04 -6.79 -23.54
C GLN A 478 2.75 -6.22 -22.14
N ALA A 479 3.66 -6.39 -21.18
CA ALA A 479 3.52 -5.82 -19.83
C ALA A 479 3.35 -4.28 -19.86
N ARG A 480 4.11 -3.58 -20.71
CA ARG A 480 4.03 -2.12 -20.85
C ARG A 480 2.68 -1.65 -21.39
N PHE A 481 2.17 -2.32 -22.43
CA PHE A 481 0.85 -1.97 -22.96
C PHE A 481 -0.26 -2.23 -21.95
N VAL A 482 -0.15 -3.31 -21.17
CA VAL A 482 -1.10 -3.62 -20.10
C VAL A 482 -1.04 -2.59 -18.98
N ASP A 483 0.15 -2.16 -18.57
CA ASP A 483 0.32 -1.12 -17.56
C ASP A 483 -0.37 0.19 -17.98
N TRP A 484 -0.22 0.60 -19.25
CA TRP A 484 -0.93 1.77 -19.79
C TRP A 484 -2.45 1.56 -19.86
N HIS A 485 -2.91 0.34 -20.13
CA HIS A 485 -4.32 0.04 -20.20
C HIS A 485 -4.96 0.12 -18.80
N ILE A 486 -4.29 -0.42 -17.79
CA ILE A 486 -4.71 -0.31 -16.39
C ILE A 486 -4.69 1.16 -15.94
N ALA A 487 -3.71 1.95 -16.38
CA ALA A 487 -3.66 3.39 -16.10
C ALA A 487 -4.93 4.11 -16.62
N ASN A 488 -5.30 3.87 -17.89
CA ASN A 488 -6.49 4.46 -18.50
C ASN A 488 -7.80 3.98 -17.87
N LEU A 489 -7.89 2.72 -17.42
CA LEU A 489 -9.11 2.18 -16.80
C LEU A 489 -9.41 2.76 -15.42
N GLU A 490 -8.36 3.02 -14.63
CA GLU A 490 -8.49 3.53 -13.26
C GLU A 490 -8.55 5.06 -13.20
N VAL A 491 -7.90 5.76 -14.13
CA VAL A 491 -7.93 7.23 -14.19
C VAL A 491 -8.67 7.67 -15.46
N GLN A 492 -9.93 8.06 -15.28
CA GLN A 492 -10.79 8.57 -16.35
C GLN A 492 -10.65 10.08 -16.54
N ASP A 493 -10.34 10.80 -15.46
CA ASP A 493 -10.13 12.24 -15.50
C ASP A 493 -8.65 12.58 -15.70
N PHE A 494 -8.30 12.98 -16.92
CA PHE A 494 -6.93 13.34 -17.30
C PHE A 494 -6.50 14.71 -16.78
N SER A 495 -7.44 15.57 -16.38
CA SER A 495 -7.14 16.89 -15.82
C SER A 495 -6.36 16.79 -14.49
N LEU A 496 -6.41 15.62 -13.83
CA LEU A 496 -5.64 15.32 -12.62
C LEU A 496 -4.11 15.39 -12.81
N PHE A 497 -3.63 15.30 -14.05
CA PHE A 497 -2.20 15.38 -14.38
C PHE A 497 -1.79 16.73 -14.98
N CYS A 498 -2.66 17.74 -14.93
CA CYS A 498 -2.33 19.07 -15.43
C CYS A 498 -1.17 19.66 -14.62
N PRO A 499 -0.12 20.21 -15.26
CA PRO A 499 1.03 20.76 -14.55
C PRO A 499 0.75 22.13 -13.93
N ASP A 500 -0.27 22.84 -14.43
CA ASP A 500 -0.63 24.18 -13.99
C ASP A 500 -1.72 24.12 -12.90
N PRO A 501 -1.44 24.57 -11.66
CA PRO A 501 -2.38 24.52 -10.55
C PRO A 501 -3.72 25.20 -10.85
N ASP A 502 -3.71 26.35 -11.52
CA ASP A 502 -4.94 27.11 -11.77
C ASP A 502 -5.90 26.34 -12.67
N THR A 503 -5.38 25.69 -13.72
CA THR A 503 -6.19 24.83 -14.59
C THR A 503 -6.64 23.54 -13.90
N PHE A 504 -5.84 23.00 -12.96
CA PHE A 504 -6.23 21.82 -12.19
C PHE A 504 -7.46 22.09 -11.31
N TRP A 505 -7.52 23.30 -10.71
CA TRP A 505 -8.61 23.72 -9.81
C TRP A 505 -9.81 24.33 -10.54
N ALA A 506 -9.60 24.95 -11.70
CA ALA A 506 -10.69 25.49 -12.53
C ALA A 506 -11.53 24.40 -13.23
N HIS A 507 -11.06 23.15 -13.23
CA HIS A 507 -11.77 22.04 -13.86
C HIS A 507 -12.94 21.57 -13.00
N GLU A 508 -14.17 21.93 -13.39
CA GLU A 508 -15.38 21.31 -12.88
C GLU A 508 -15.60 19.97 -13.60
N SER A 509 -15.57 18.87 -12.85
CA SER A 509 -15.96 17.56 -13.37
C SER A 509 -17.45 17.60 -13.74
N ILE A 510 -17.77 17.42 -15.02
CA ILE A 510 -19.15 17.29 -15.53
C ILE A 510 -19.80 16.01 -15.01
#